data_AF-A0A2D4JIA1-F1
#
_entry.id   AF-A0A2D4JIA1-F1
#
_cell.length_a   1.000
_cell.length_b   1.000
_cell.length_c   1.000
_cell.angle_alpha   90.00
_cell.angle_beta   90.00
_cell.angle_gamma   90.00
#
_symmetry.space_group_name_H-M   'P 1'
#
loop_
_entity.id
_entity.type
_entity.pdbx_description
1 polymer ?
#
loop_
_entity_poly.entity_id
_entity_poly.type
_entity_poly.pdbx_seq_one_letter_code
_entity_poly.pdbx_strand_id
1 'polypeptide(L)'
;KDGALHVIGSLADILLKKSVFKDQMELMLQNHVFPLFMSNLGYLRARSCWTLRSFSALKFHNELNLKNAIELIKKSLIEDKEMPVKMEAAIALQALISHQEQAKEYIKPYIRLVMQELLLVVRETQNDDLTNVIQKLICEYSQEVTTIAVEMTQHLAEIFGKVLQ
;
A
#
# COMPACT_ATOMS: atom_id res chain seq x y z
N LYS A 1 -12.99 7.12 16.06
CA LYS A 1 -12.50 7.28 14.68
C LYS A 1 -12.22 5.93 14.03
N ASP A 2 -11.41 5.07 14.63
CA ASP A 2 -11.12 3.71 14.10
C ASP A 2 -12.39 2.90 13.76
N GLY A 3 -13.35 2.77 14.69
CA GLY A 3 -14.58 2.03 14.42
C GLY A 3 -15.40 2.55 13.23
N ALA A 4 -15.44 3.87 13.02
CA ALA A 4 -16.14 4.45 11.86
C ALA A 4 -15.42 4.13 10.54
N LEU A 5 -14.09 4.21 10.52
CA LEU A 5 -13.28 3.84 9.36
C LEU A 5 -13.40 2.36 9.02
N HIS A 6 -13.47 1.51 10.03
CA HIS A 6 -13.66 0.08 9.83
C HIS A 6 -15.03 -0.20 9.20
N VAL A 7 -16.11 0.34 9.77
CA VAL A 7 -17.47 0.19 9.22
C VAL A 7 -17.56 0.70 7.78
N ILE A 8 -17.03 1.90 7.50
CA ILE A 8 -17.08 2.48 6.15
C ILE A 8 -16.24 1.67 5.16
N GLY A 9 -15.03 1.24 5.54
CA GLY A 9 -14.19 0.40 4.68
C GLY A 9 -14.81 -0.97 4.40
N SER A 10 -15.46 -1.59 5.39
CA SER A 10 -16.21 -2.85 5.19
C SER A 10 -17.41 -2.71 4.25
N LEU A 11 -17.93 -1.49 4.09
CA LEU A 11 -19.03 -1.17 3.18
C LEU A 11 -18.54 -0.62 1.83
N ALA A 12 -17.23 -0.52 1.59
CA ALA A 12 -16.67 0.12 0.40
C ALA A 12 -17.23 -0.47 -0.91
N ASP A 13 -17.28 -1.80 -1.05
CA ASP A 13 -17.82 -2.45 -2.26
C ASP A 13 -19.27 -2.09 -2.54
N ILE A 14 -20.08 -1.91 -1.50
CA ILE A 14 -21.50 -1.53 -1.62
C ILE A 14 -21.61 -0.04 -1.99
N LEU A 15 -20.79 0.80 -1.35
CA LEU A 15 -20.77 2.24 -1.59
C LEU A 15 -20.28 2.57 -3.00
N LEU A 16 -19.25 1.87 -3.49
CA LEU A 16 -18.67 2.07 -4.82
C LEU A 16 -19.58 1.62 -5.97
N LYS A 17 -20.55 0.72 -5.72
CA LYS A 17 -21.58 0.33 -6.69
C LYS A 17 -22.59 1.45 -6.96
N LYS A 18 -22.75 2.40 -6.05
CA LYS A 18 -23.70 3.51 -6.18
C LYS A 18 -22.98 4.77 -6.64
N SER A 19 -23.26 5.22 -7.86
CA SER A 19 -22.59 6.38 -8.48
C SER A 19 -22.67 7.66 -7.64
N VAL A 20 -23.80 7.89 -6.95
CA VAL A 20 -24.05 9.08 -6.12
C VAL A 20 -23.03 9.24 -4.99
N PHE A 21 -22.42 8.15 -4.51
CA PHE A 21 -21.50 8.22 -3.38
C PHE A 21 -20.04 8.37 -3.78
N LYS A 22 -19.67 8.21 -5.05
CA LYS A 22 -18.26 8.15 -5.47
C LYS A 22 -17.51 9.45 -5.13
N ASP A 23 -18.07 10.60 -5.48
CA ASP A 23 -17.46 11.90 -5.20
C ASP A 23 -17.37 12.17 -3.69
N GLN A 24 -18.41 11.74 -2.95
CA GLN A 24 -18.44 11.86 -1.50
C GLN A 24 -17.39 10.98 -0.82
N MET A 25 -17.10 9.79 -1.39
CA MET A 25 -16.06 8.91 -0.86
C MET A 25 -14.67 9.49 -1.08
N GLU A 26 -14.40 10.11 -2.22
CA GLU A 26 -13.14 10.80 -2.45
C GLU A 26 -12.92 11.95 -1.45
N LEU A 27 -13.95 12.77 -1.23
CA LEU A 27 -13.93 13.82 -0.20
C LEU A 27 -13.75 13.26 1.22
N MET A 28 -14.37 12.11 1.52
CA MET A 28 -14.23 11.44 2.81
C MET A 28 -12.78 10.96 3.03
N LEU A 29 -12.15 10.35 2.01
CA LEU A 29 -10.74 9.97 2.08
C LEU A 29 -9.85 11.20 2.33
N GLN A 30 -10.08 12.28 1.59
CA GLN A 30 -9.29 13.50 1.72
C GLN A 30 -9.42 14.16 3.10
N ASN A 31 -10.65 14.29 3.62
CA ASN A 31 -10.91 15.06 4.84
C ASN A 31 -10.72 14.24 6.12
N HIS A 32 -10.86 12.92 6.06
CA HIS A 32 -10.91 12.08 7.25
C HIS A 32 -9.85 10.98 7.29
N VAL A 33 -9.39 10.48 6.14
CA VAL A 33 -8.41 9.38 6.09
C VAL A 33 -6.99 9.92 5.91
N PHE A 34 -6.75 10.79 4.94
CA PHE A 34 -5.41 11.33 4.66
C PHE A 34 -4.75 12.00 5.87
N PRO A 35 -5.44 12.82 6.69
CA PRO A 35 -4.81 13.42 7.86
C PRO A 35 -4.35 12.41 8.92
N LEU A 36 -4.96 11.22 8.95
CA LEU A 36 -4.65 10.20 9.97
C LEU A 36 -3.34 9.46 9.68
N PHE A 37 -2.82 9.53 8.46
CA PHE A 37 -1.48 9.04 8.15
C PHE A 37 -0.37 9.78 8.91
N MET A 38 -0.64 10.99 9.39
CA MET A 38 0.29 11.77 10.21
C MET A 38 0.01 11.65 11.72
N SER A 39 -0.87 10.71 12.12
CA SER A 39 -1.16 10.47 13.53
C SER A 39 0.05 9.89 14.25
N ASN A 40 0.26 10.27 15.51
CA ASN A 40 1.26 9.66 16.37
C ASN A 40 0.92 8.20 16.74
N LEU A 41 -0.32 7.76 16.50
CA LEU A 41 -0.82 6.44 16.86
C LEU A 41 -0.68 5.47 15.67
N GLY A 42 0.17 4.46 15.80
CA GLY A 42 0.46 3.49 14.74
C GLY A 42 -0.79 2.75 14.23
N TYR A 43 -1.67 2.30 15.13
CA TYR A 43 -2.90 1.60 14.74
C TYR A 43 -3.84 2.46 13.87
N LEU A 44 -3.85 3.79 14.05
CA LEU A 44 -4.65 4.68 13.19
C LEU A 44 -4.03 4.83 11.81
N ARG A 45 -2.70 4.86 11.71
CA ARG A 45 -2.00 4.88 10.41
C ARG A 45 -2.21 3.57 9.66
N ALA A 46 -2.09 2.43 10.34
CA ALA A 46 -2.40 1.11 9.78
C ALA A 46 -3.86 1.03 9.31
N ARG A 47 -4.82 1.50 10.13
CA ARG A 47 -6.23 1.57 9.73
C ARG A 47 -6.45 2.47 8.51
N SER A 48 -5.71 3.56 8.40
CA SER A 48 -5.80 4.48 7.25
C SER A 48 -5.30 3.81 5.97
N CYS A 49 -4.23 3.03 6.04
CA CYS A 49 -3.76 2.20 4.93
C CYS A 49 -4.83 1.19 4.52
N TRP A 50 -5.40 0.47 5.50
CA TRP A 50 -6.47 -0.49 5.26
C TRP A 50 -7.72 0.14 4.64
N THR A 51 -8.16 1.30 5.14
CA THR A 51 -9.31 2.00 4.56
C THR A 51 -9.02 2.43 3.13
N LEU A 52 -7.83 2.98 2.86
CA LEU A 52 -7.48 3.38 1.50
C LEU A 52 -7.39 2.16 0.55
N ARG A 53 -6.93 1.01 1.03
CA ARG A 53 -7.02 -0.28 0.33
C ARG A 53 -8.46 -0.65 0.00
N SER A 54 -9.38 -0.56 0.97
CA SER A 54 -10.80 -0.89 0.74
C SER A 54 -11.44 -0.04 -0.37
N PHE A 55 -10.95 1.19 -0.56
CA PHE A 55 -11.39 2.09 -1.62
C PHE A 55 -10.47 2.08 -2.86
N SER A 56 -9.60 1.08 -3.05
CA SER A 56 -8.65 1.08 -4.17
C SER A 56 -9.33 1.14 -5.56
N ALA A 57 -10.54 0.56 -5.66
CA ALA A 57 -11.37 0.59 -6.87
C ALA A 57 -12.15 1.90 -7.07
N LEU A 58 -12.06 2.86 -6.13
CA LEU A 58 -12.63 4.19 -6.30
C LEU A 58 -11.94 4.90 -7.46
N LYS A 59 -12.69 5.40 -8.44
CA LYS A 59 -12.13 6.27 -9.48
C LYS A 59 -11.93 7.66 -8.91
N PHE A 60 -10.68 8.06 -8.72
CA PHE A 60 -10.34 9.42 -8.32
C PHE A 60 -10.63 10.37 -9.49
N HIS A 61 -11.44 11.40 -9.25
CA HIS A 61 -11.68 12.46 -10.22
C HIS A 61 -10.54 13.47 -10.22
N ASN A 62 -9.90 13.68 -9.06
CA ASN A 62 -8.76 14.57 -8.93
C ASN A 62 -7.45 13.76 -8.86
N GLU A 63 -6.62 13.89 -9.89
CA GLU A 63 -5.30 13.23 -9.95
C GLU A 63 -4.40 13.61 -8.77
N LEU A 64 -4.54 14.81 -8.21
CA LEU A 64 -3.79 15.22 -7.01
C LEU A 64 -4.18 14.38 -5.79
N ASN A 65 -5.44 13.94 -5.69
CA ASN A 65 -5.88 13.09 -4.60
C ASN A 65 -5.30 11.69 -4.74
N LEU A 66 -5.27 11.13 -5.96
CA LEU A 66 -4.61 9.85 -6.22
C LEU A 66 -3.11 9.96 -5.91
N LYS A 67 -2.43 11.00 -6.40
CA LYS A 67 -1.01 11.21 -6.13
C LYS A 67 -0.72 11.31 -4.64
N ASN A 68 -1.54 12.04 -3.89
CA ASN A 68 -1.41 12.15 -2.44
C ASN A 68 -1.65 10.80 -1.75
N ALA A 69 -2.67 10.05 -2.16
CA ALA A 69 -2.94 8.71 -1.63
C ALA A 69 -1.74 7.77 -1.81
N ILE A 70 -1.14 7.77 -3.00
CA ILE A 70 0.05 6.98 -3.31
C ILE A 70 1.26 7.43 -2.50
N GLU A 71 1.47 8.74 -2.36
CA GLU A 71 2.56 9.30 -1.55
C GLU A 71 2.43 8.88 -0.08
N LEU A 72 1.23 8.96 0.49
CA LEU A 72 0.94 8.56 1.88
C LEU A 72 1.20 7.08 2.12
N ILE A 73 0.76 6.21 1.19
CA ILE A 73 1.01 4.77 1.29
C ILE A 73 2.49 4.45 1.13
N LYS A 74 3.14 5.00 0.10
CA LYS A 74 4.58 4.82 -0.15
C LYS A 74 5.39 5.24 1.08
N LYS A 75 5.09 6.42 1.64
CA LYS A 75 5.74 6.92 2.86
C LYS A 75 5.52 5.99 4.05
N SER A 76 4.30 5.48 4.22
CA SER A 76 3.97 4.54 5.30
C SER A 76 4.70 3.21 5.17
N LEU A 77 4.96 2.75 3.94
CA LEU A 77 5.73 1.54 3.70
C LEU A 77 7.21 1.75 3.98
N ILE A 78 7.79 2.86 3.51
CA ILE A 78 9.24 3.09 3.56
C ILE A 78 9.70 3.67 4.90
N GLU A 79 8.98 4.65 5.43
CA GLU A 79 9.47 5.49 6.54
C GLU A 79 8.80 5.19 7.90
N ASP A 80 7.69 4.44 7.93
CA ASP A 80 7.03 4.15 9.21
C ASP A 80 7.90 3.28 10.12
N LYS A 81 7.74 3.43 11.43
CA LYS A 81 8.49 2.68 12.45
C LYS A 81 7.75 1.42 12.87
N GLU A 82 6.43 1.41 12.71
CA GLU A 82 5.55 0.36 13.19
C GLU A 82 5.34 -0.69 12.09
N MET A 83 5.77 -1.92 12.33
CA MET A 83 5.62 -3.03 11.39
C MET A 83 4.17 -3.24 10.90
N PRO A 84 3.12 -3.16 11.76
CA PRO A 84 1.74 -3.29 11.31
C PRO A 84 1.33 -2.23 10.28
N VAL A 85 1.91 -1.03 10.34
CA VAL A 85 1.64 0.03 9.37
C VAL A 85 2.30 -0.30 8.03
N LYS A 86 3.57 -0.74 8.05
CA LYS A 86 4.28 -1.17 6.84
C LYS A 86 3.57 -2.32 6.13
N MET A 87 3.10 -3.32 6.88
CA MET A 87 2.33 -4.44 6.32
C MET A 87 1.05 -3.97 5.60
N GLU A 88 0.22 -3.17 6.28
CA GLU A 88 -1.02 -2.67 5.66
C GLU A 88 -0.73 -1.74 4.48
N ALA A 89 0.31 -0.92 4.56
CA ALA A 89 0.75 -0.06 3.46
C ALA A 89 1.19 -0.87 2.23
N ALA A 90 1.93 -1.96 2.43
CA ALA A 90 2.35 -2.87 1.35
C ALA A 90 1.15 -3.45 0.59
N ILE A 91 0.15 -3.96 1.32
CA ILE A 91 -1.02 -4.57 0.69
C ILE A 91 -1.91 -3.50 0.03
N ALA A 92 -2.05 -2.34 0.67
CA ALA A 92 -2.75 -1.20 0.09
C ALA A 92 -2.09 -0.70 -1.21
N LEU A 93 -0.76 -0.66 -1.25
CA LEU A 93 0.01 -0.25 -2.43
C LEU A 93 -0.28 -1.17 -3.62
N GLN A 94 -0.21 -2.48 -3.39
CA GLN A 94 -0.53 -3.49 -4.41
C GLN A 94 -1.96 -3.30 -4.94
N ALA A 95 -2.92 -3.09 -4.06
CA ALA A 95 -4.32 -2.90 -4.42
C ALA A 95 -4.51 -1.64 -5.28
N LEU A 96 -3.87 -0.51 -4.92
CA LEU A 96 -3.94 0.73 -5.69
C LEU A 96 -3.30 0.58 -7.07
N ILE A 97 -2.11 -0.02 -7.14
CA ILE A 97 -1.42 -0.31 -8.41
C ILE A 97 -2.25 -1.21 -9.34
N SER A 98 -2.98 -2.17 -8.76
CA SER A 98 -3.82 -3.10 -9.53
C SER A 98 -5.08 -2.44 -10.11
N HIS A 99 -5.60 -1.38 -9.47
CA HIS A 99 -6.85 -0.74 -9.87
C HIS A 99 -6.66 0.62 -10.56
N GLN A 100 -5.47 1.22 -10.48
CA GLN A 100 -5.17 2.57 -10.98
C GLN A 100 -3.90 2.58 -11.81
N GLU A 101 -4.02 2.82 -13.12
CA GLU A 101 -2.84 2.83 -14.02
C GLU A 101 -1.86 3.96 -13.66
N GLN A 102 -2.38 5.15 -13.33
CA GLN A 102 -1.54 6.29 -12.94
C GLN A 102 -0.74 6.05 -11.65
N ALA A 103 -1.23 5.18 -10.75
CA ALA A 103 -0.47 4.80 -9.56
C ALA A 103 0.85 4.11 -9.93
N LYS A 104 0.87 3.39 -11.06
CA LYS A 104 2.08 2.68 -11.51
C LYS A 104 3.20 3.65 -11.81
N GLU A 105 2.89 4.71 -12.55
CA GLU A 105 3.82 5.77 -12.95
C GLU A 105 4.37 6.53 -11.74
N TYR A 106 3.54 6.77 -10.71
CA TYR A 106 4.00 7.46 -9.50
C TYR A 106 4.95 6.64 -8.64
N ILE A 107 4.83 5.31 -8.66
CA ILE A 107 5.68 4.41 -7.87
C ILE A 107 6.94 3.97 -8.62
N LYS A 108 6.90 3.95 -9.95
CA LYS A 108 8.01 3.54 -10.82
C LYS A 108 9.39 4.09 -10.39
N PRO A 109 9.57 5.38 -10.04
CA PRO A 109 10.86 5.91 -9.60
C PRO A 109 11.34 5.35 -8.25
N TYR A 110 10.43 4.84 -7.43
CA TYR A 110 10.67 4.37 -6.07
C TYR A 110 10.62 2.85 -5.96
N ILE A 111 10.41 2.13 -7.07
CA ILE A 111 10.18 0.68 -7.05
C ILE A 111 11.31 -0.08 -6.37
N ARG A 112 12.57 0.34 -6.57
CA ARG A 112 13.72 -0.25 -5.88
C ARG A 112 13.58 -0.19 -4.36
N LEU A 113 13.28 0.99 -3.82
CA LEU A 113 13.10 1.18 -2.37
C LEU A 113 11.89 0.41 -1.84
N VAL A 114 10.78 0.42 -2.59
CA VAL A 114 9.57 -0.33 -2.26
C VAL A 114 9.88 -1.82 -2.17
N MET A 115 10.58 -2.40 -3.16
CA MET A 115 10.92 -3.83 -3.17
C MET A 115 11.87 -4.20 -2.04
N GLN A 116 12.86 -3.35 -1.74
CA GLN A 116 13.78 -3.57 -0.61
C GLN A 116 13.01 -3.60 0.72
N GLU A 117 12.12 -2.63 0.96
CA GLU A 117 11.32 -2.59 2.18
C GLU A 117 10.35 -3.78 2.26
N LEU A 118 9.72 -4.18 1.17
CA LEU A 118 8.84 -5.36 1.15
C LEU A 118 9.57 -6.65 1.54
N LEU A 119 10.81 -6.84 1.09
CA LEU A 119 11.62 -7.99 1.48
C LEU A 119 11.92 -7.99 2.99
N LEU A 120 12.17 -6.82 3.58
CA LEU A 120 12.36 -6.67 5.03
C LEU A 120 11.08 -6.99 5.79
N VAL A 121 9.94 -6.48 5.33
CA VAL A 121 8.63 -6.74 5.96
C VAL A 121 8.28 -8.23 5.88
N VAL A 122 8.49 -8.90 4.73
CA VAL A 122 8.30 -10.35 4.59
C VAL A 122 9.18 -11.12 5.57
N ARG A 123 10.46 -10.75 5.70
CA ARG A 123 11.38 -11.37 6.64
C ARG A 123 10.88 -11.30 8.08
N GLU A 124 10.40 -10.12 8.50
CA GLU A 124 10.03 -9.87 9.90
C GLU A 124 8.66 -10.40 10.27
N THR A 125 7.76 -10.54 9.29
CA THR A 125 6.36 -10.89 9.55
C THR A 125 6.00 -12.32 9.14
N GLN A 126 6.80 -12.93 8.26
CA GLN A 126 6.53 -14.25 7.65
C GLN A 126 5.11 -14.35 7.07
N ASN A 127 4.59 -13.23 6.56
CA ASN A 127 3.23 -13.13 6.06
C ASN A 127 3.16 -13.47 4.56
N ASP A 128 2.40 -14.51 4.23
CA ASP A 128 2.26 -14.99 2.85
C ASP A 128 1.57 -13.98 1.91
N ASP A 129 0.69 -13.12 2.41
CA ASP A 129 0.04 -12.08 1.59
C ASP A 129 1.08 -11.11 1.03
N LEU A 130 2.16 -10.84 1.76
CA LEU A 130 3.23 -9.95 1.30
C LEU A 130 4.10 -10.59 0.22
N THR A 131 4.21 -11.92 0.20
CA THR A 131 4.84 -12.63 -0.92
C THR A 131 4.04 -12.42 -2.20
N ASN A 132 2.70 -12.43 -2.13
CA ASN A 132 1.83 -12.11 -3.26
C ASN A 132 2.00 -10.65 -3.73
N VAL A 133 2.18 -9.71 -2.79
CA VAL A 133 2.49 -8.30 -3.10
C VAL A 133 3.77 -8.19 -3.92
N ILE A 134 4.85 -8.85 -3.47
CA ILE A 134 6.15 -8.87 -4.17
C ILE A 134 5.98 -9.43 -5.57
N GLN A 135 5.35 -10.60 -5.71
CA GLN A 135 5.15 -11.24 -7.01
C GLN A 135 4.39 -10.33 -7.99
N LYS A 136 3.32 -9.69 -7.52
CA LYS A 136 2.53 -8.77 -8.34
C LYS A 136 3.35 -7.57 -8.80
N LEU A 137 4.16 -6.98 -7.93
CA LEU A 137 5.03 -5.86 -8.28
C LEU A 137 6.13 -6.26 -9.27
N ILE A 138 6.70 -7.47 -9.14
CA ILE A 138 7.66 -8.00 -10.12
C ILE A 138 7.02 -8.07 -11.51
N CYS A 139 5.76 -8.51 -11.60
CA CYS A 139 5.05 -8.57 -12.87
C CYS A 139 4.79 -7.17 -13.46
N GLU A 140 4.34 -6.20 -12.66
CA GLU A 140 4.01 -4.85 -13.15
C GLU A 140 5.27 -4.03 -13.52
N TYR A 141 6.40 -4.25 -12.85
CA TYR A 141 7.65 -3.49 -13.02
C TYR A 141 8.82 -4.36 -13.50
N SER A 142 8.54 -5.34 -14.35
CA SER A 142 9.54 -6.32 -14.80
C SER A 142 10.83 -5.71 -15.32
N GLN A 143 10.76 -4.60 -16.06
CA GLN A 143 11.94 -3.92 -16.61
C GLN A 143 12.82 -3.32 -15.51
N GLU A 144 12.21 -2.58 -14.58
CA GLU A 144 12.90 -1.93 -13.47
C GLU A 144 13.44 -2.98 -12.49
N VAL A 145 12.64 -4.00 -12.19
CA VAL A 145 13.01 -5.11 -11.30
C VAL A 145 14.17 -5.92 -11.87
N THR A 146 14.22 -6.15 -13.18
CA THR A 146 15.33 -6.88 -13.82
C THR A 146 16.68 -6.22 -13.52
N THR A 147 16.74 -4.88 -13.48
CA THR A 147 17.99 -4.15 -13.19
C THR A 147 18.48 -4.32 -11.74
N ILE A 148 17.59 -4.74 -10.84
CA ILE A 148 17.85 -4.91 -9.41
C ILE A 148 17.71 -6.37 -8.94
N ALA A 149 17.48 -7.29 -9.87
CA ALA A 149 17.13 -8.67 -9.57
C ALA A 149 18.24 -9.40 -8.79
N VAL A 150 19.51 -9.18 -9.14
CA VAL A 150 20.65 -9.80 -8.44
C VAL A 150 20.73 -9.36 -6.98
N GLU A 151 20.53 -8.07 -6.72
CA GLU A 151 20.54 -7.53 -5.35
C GLU A 151 19.33 -8.05 -4.56
N MET A 152 18.16 -8.11 -5.19
CA MET A 152 16.96 -8.67 -4.56
C MET A 152 17.10 -10.15 -4.23
N THR A 153 17.70 -10.96 -5.11
CA THR A 153 17.92 -12.40 -4.85
C THR A 153 18.97 -12.63 -3.77
N GLN A 154 19.98 -11.77 -3.66
CA GLN A 154 20.93 -11.79 -2.55
C GLN A 154 20.23 -11.51 -1.21
N HIS A 155 19.40 -10.47 -1.12
CA HIS A 155 18.61 -10.20 0.09
C HIS A 155 17.68 -11.38 0.44
N LEU A 156 17.02 -12.00 -0.54
CA LEU A 156 16.22 -13.20 -0.31
C LEU A 156 17.07 -14.36 0.22
N ALA A 157 18.24 -14.62 -0.36
CA ALA A 157 19.14 -15.67 0.11
C ALA A 157 19.61 -15.45 1.55
N GLU A 158 19.92 -14.20 1.92
CA GLU A 158 20.25 -13.82 3.30
C GLU A 158 19.08 -14.03 4.26
N ILE A 159 17.85 -13.71 3.83
CA ILE A 159 16.63 -13.96 4.59
C ILE A 159 16.49 -15.45 4.88
N PHE A 160 16.57 -16.30 3.85
CA PHE A 160 16.45 -17.76 4.01
C PHE A 160 17.59 -18.37 4.82
N GLY A 161 18.82 -17.90 4.63
CA GLY A 161 19.98 -18.39 5.37
C GLY A 161 19.84 -18.24 6.88
N LYS A 162 19.18 -17.18 7.36
CA LYS A 162 18.91 -16.96 8.78
C LYS A 162 17.77 -17.81 9.34
N VAL A 163 16.83 -18.26 8.51
CA VAL A 163 15.74 -19.15 8.94
C VAL A 163 16.22 -20.59 9.11
N LEU A 164 17.27 -20.98 8.38
CA LEU A 164 17.87 -22.31 8.44
C LEU A 164 18.92 -22.47 9.56
N GLN A 165 19.27 -21.39 10.27
CA GLN A 165 20.15 -21.38 11.44
C GLN A 165 19.32 -21.39 12.73
#